data_AF-B8HJL8-F1
#
_entry.id   AF-B8HJL8-F1
#
_cell.length_a   1.000
_cell.length_b   1.000
_cell.length_c   1.000
_cell.angle_alpha   90.00
_cell.angle_beta   90.00
_cell.angle_gamma   90.00
#
_symmetry.space_group_name_H-M   'P 1'
#
loop_
_entity.id
_entity.type
_entity.pdbx_description
1 polymer ?
#
loop_
_entity_poly.entity_id
_entity_poly.type
_entity_poly.pdbx_seq_one_letter_code
_entity_poly.pdbx_strand_id
1 'polypeptide(L)'
;MYYFPTTLQESIQDLLSSDSRLYATKPPYEEFQQSLSRLPDYAKFTPVKKGKLPYQDEPLTAVEVLERHYNDSCFTGVGLLTGEASGGLVAVDHDGHSADEVLKELAGCPPEEALPPTLHWTSGRTGRYQMLYPVSKETREV
;
A
#
# COMPACT_ATOMS: atom_id res chain seq x y z
N MET A 1 7.27 3.31 -4.12
CA MET A 1 7.10 3.92 -2.79
C MET A 1 5.63 4.30 -2.70
N TYR A 2 4.97 3.90 -1.62
CA TYR A 2 3.52 3.99 -1.48
C TYR A 2 3.16 5.23 -0.67
N TYR A 3 2.29 6.08 -1.22
CA TYR A 3 1.77 7.27 -0.54
C TYR A 3 0.43 6.91 0.11
N PHE A 4 0.34 7.07 1.43
CA PHE A 4 -0.90 6.89 2.16
C PHE A 4 -1.57 8.27 2.30
N PRO A 5 -2.72 8.52 1.66
CA PRO A 5 -3.36 9.85 1.62
C PRO A 5 -3.78 10.34 2.99
N THR A 6 -3.37 11.53 3.42
CA THR A 6 -3.39 12.05 4.81
C THR A 6 -4.75 12.05 5.51
N THR A 7 -5.86 11.79 4.81
CA THR A 7 -7.18 11.55 5.40
C THR A 7 -7.90 10.39 4.71
N LEU A 8 -8.78 9.68 5.45
CA LEU A 8 -9.78 8.74 4.89
C LEU A 8 -10.80 9.43 3.94
N GLN A 9 -10.70 10.75 3.76
CA GLN A 9 -11.62 11.59 3.01
C GLN A 9 -11.07 12.11 1.68
N GLU A 10 -9.79 11.87 1.34
CA GLU A 10 -9.33 12.16 -0.03
C GLU A 10 -10.07 11.21 -0.98
N SER A 11 -10.88 11.79 -1.87
CA SER A 11 -11.61 11.01 -2.85
C SER A 11 -10.62 10.38 -3.82
N ILE A 12 -10.98 9.24 -4.42
CA ILE A 12 -10.16 8.61 -5.47
C ILE A 12 -9.76 9.66 -6.53
N GLN A 13 -10.64 10.62 -6.84
CA GLN A 13 -10.37 11.69 -7.82
C GLN A 13 -9.23 12.63 -7.42
N ASP A 14 -9.08 12.95 -6.13
CA ASP A 14 -8.00 13.82 -5.64
C ASP A 14 -6.63 13.15 -5.85
N LEU A 15 -6.57 11.86 -5.53
CA LEU A 15 -5.38 11.02 -5.71
C LEU A 15 -4.98 10.88 -7.20
N LEU A 16 -5.98 10.77 -8.08
CA LEU A 16 -5.81 10.62 -9.53
C LEU A 16 -5.29 11.89 -10.24
N SER A 17 -5.41 13.06 -9.59
CA SER A 17 -5.01 14.36 -10.15
C SER A 17 -3.61 14.83 -9.74
N SER A 18 -2.96 14.15 -8.79
CA SER A 18 -1.69 14.57 -8.20
C SER A 18 -0.46 14.25 -9.08
N ASP A 19 0.45 15.21 -9.22
CA ASP A 19 1.62 15.16 -10.11
C ASP A 19 2.62 14.05 -9.69
N SER A 20 2.81 13.08 -10.58
CA SER A 20 3.59 11.83 -10.46
C SER A 20 5.11 11.97 -10.19
N ARG A 21 5.64 13.18 -9.99
CA ARG A 21 7.09 13.48 -10.00
C ARG A 21 7.83 13.28 -8.67
N LEU A 22 7.15 12.92 -7.57
CA LEU A 22 7.73 12.96 -6.22
C LEU A 22 8.54 11.71 -5.78
N TYR A 23 8.57 10.61 -6.55
CA TYR A 23 8.74 9.29 -5.92
C TYR A 23 10.00 8.48 -6.27
N ALA A 24 11.11 9.16 -6.60
CA ALA A 24 12.42 8.52 -6.84
C ALA A 24 13.41 8.61 -5.66
N THR A 25 13.06 9.34 -4.60
CA THR A 25 13.91 9.61 -3.43
C THR A 25 13.32 9.02 -2.17
N LYS A 26 14.18 8.65 -1.21
CA LYS A 26 13.81 8.22 0.14
C LYS A 26 12.80 9.21 0.76
N PRO A 27 11.69 8.75 1.36
CA PRO A 27 10.64 9.65 1.83
C PRO A 27 11.16 10.44 3.05
N PRO A 28 10.66 11.64 3.33
CA PRO A 28 10.91 12.32 4.61
C PRO A 28 10.51 11.42 5.79
N TYR A 29 11.30 11.44 6.88
CA TYR A 29 11.10 10.54 8.02
C TYR A 29 9.71 10.69 8.65
N GLU A 30 9.26 11.92 8.89
CA GLU A 30 7.95 12.20 9.52
C GLU A 30 6.78 11.71 8.68
N GLU A 31 6.79 11.98 7.37
CA GLU A 31 5.76 11.49 6.44
C GLU A 31 5.74 9.96 6.37
N PHE A 32 6.92 9.34 6.41
CA PHE A 32 7.04 7.89 6.40
C PHE A 32 6.53 7.28 7.71
N GLN A 33 6.85 7.88 8.86
CA GLN A 33 6.34 7.46 10.16
C GLN A 33 4.81 7.55 10.22
N GLN A 34 4.24 8.68 9.79
CA GLN A 34 2.79 8.88 9.73
C GLN A 34 2.09 7.89 8.79
N SER A 35 2.73 7.55 7.67
CA SER A 35 2.25 6.54 6.74
C SER A 35 2.19 5.15 7.38
N LEU A 36 3.26 4.74 8.07
CA LEU A 36 3.32 3.44 8.74
C LEU A 36 2.33 3.34 9.90
N SER A 37 2.09 4.43 10.64
CA SER A 37 1.17 4.43 11.80
C SER A 37 -0.31 4.23 11.43
N ARG A 38 -0.64 4.21 10.15
CA ARG A 38 -2.01 3.94 9.65
C ARG A 38 -2.25 2.49 9.30
N LEU A 39 -1.17 1.71 9.20
CA LEU A 39 -1.26 0.28 8.98
C LEU A 39 -1.53 -0.42 10.32
N PRO A 40 -2.18 -1.59 10.29
CA PRO A 40 -2.37 -2.37 11.51
C PRO A 40 -1.03 -2.72 12.18
N ASP A 41 -1.00 -2.77 13.51
CA ASP A 41 0.23 -3.04 14.28
C ASP A 41 0.86 -4.41 13.97
N TYR A 42 0.06 -5.35 13.48
CA TYR A 42 0.52 -6.68 13.07
C TYR A 42 1.07 -6.72 11.63
N ALA A 43 1.03 -5.61 10.89
CA ALA A 43 1.60 -5.53 9.56
C ALA A 43 3.12 -5.74 9.60
N LYS A 44 3.60 -6.51 8.63
CA LYS A 44 5.01 -6.81 8.44
C LYS A 44 5.52 -6.26 7.14
N PHE A 45 6.81 -6.03 7.11
CA PHE A 45 7.45 -5.24 6.08
C PHE A 45 8.77 -5.83 5.62
N THR A 46 9.18 -5.47 4.41
CA THR A 46 10.54 -5.69 3.92
C THR A 46 11.10 -4.38 3.38
N PRO A 47 12.31 -3.95 3.80
CA PRO A 47 12.90 -2.75 3.24
C PRO A 47 13.33 -3.00 1.79
N VAL A 48 13.17 -2.00 0.94
CA VAL A 48 13.49 -2.11 -0.49
C VAL A 48 14.64 -1.18 -0.89
N LYS A 49 15.50 -1.72 -1.75
CA LYS A 49 16.61 -0.98 -2.38
C LYS A 49 16.26 -0.60 -3.82
N LYS A 50 17.18 0.14 -4.45
CA LYS A 50 17.10 0.52 -5.86
C LYS A 50 16.71 -0.69 -6.73
N GLY A 51 15.75 -0.48 -7.63
CA GLY A 51 15.15 -1.55 -8.44
C GLY A 51 13.93 -2.22 -7.80
N LYS A 52 13.44 -1.72 -6.64
CA LYS A 52 12.29 -2.26 -5.89
C LYS A 52 12.49 -3.71 -5.45
N LEU A 53 13.75 -4.08 -5.19
CA LEU A 53 14.09 -5.40 -4.71
C LEU A 53 14.09 -5.40 -3.18
N PRO A 54 13.54 -6.43 -2.53
CA PRO A 54 13.82 -6.66 -1.12
C PRO A 54 15.33 -6.89 -0.97
N TYR A 55 15.88 -6.49 0.18
CA TYR A 55 17.29 -6.76 0.47
C TYR A 55 17.51 -7.54 1.76
N GLN A 56 16.43 -8.07 2.33
CA GLN A 56 16.43 -9.06 3.40
C GLN A 56 15.18 -9.92 3.31
N ASP A 57 15.27 -11.12 3.86
CA ASP A 57 14.20 -12.13 3.81
C ASP A 57 13.29 -12.07 5.04
N GLU A 58 13.82 -11.66 6.19
CA GLU A 58 13.07 -11.63 7.44
C GLU A 58 12.07 -10.46 7.50
N PRO A 59 10.80 -10.71 7.88
CA PRO A 59 9.80 -9.68 8.10
C PRO A 59 10.16 -8.71 9.24
N LEU A 60 9.99 -7.41 9.01
CA LEU A 60 10.17 -6.36 10.02
C LEU A 60 8.83 -5.80 10.50
N THR A 61 8.85 -5.27 11.73
CA THR A 61 7.84 -4.37 12.29
C THR A 61 7.99 -2.94 11.75
N ALA A 62 6.99 -2.10 11.96
CA ALA A 62 7.05 -0.69 11.58
C ALA A 62 8.24 0.05 12.24
N VAL A 63 8.53 -0.25 13.52
CA VAL A 63 9.66 0.36 14.26
C VAL A 63 10.99 -0.02 13.63
N GLU A 64 11.19 -1.31 13.35
CA GLU A 64 12.44 -1.78 12.73
C GLU A 64 12.63 -1.20 11.32
N VAL A 65 11.57 -1.03 10.53
CA VAL A 65 11.66 -0.37 9.22
C VAL A 65 11.99 1.11 9.36
N LEU A 66 11.48 1.80 10.38
CA LEU A 66 11.85 3.20 10.64
C LEU A 66 13.33 3.33 10.99
N GLU A 67 13.88 2.38 11.77
CA GLU A 67 15.31 2.32 12.05
C GLU A 67 16.12 2.07 10.77
N ARG A 68 15.66 1.18 9.88
CA ARG A 68 16.29 0.95 8.56
C ARG A 68 16.22 2.20 7.69
N HIS A 69 15.06 2.86 7.67
CA HIS A 69 14.93 4.15 7.01
C HIS A 69 15.97 5.11 7.56
N TYR A 70 16.17 5.25 8.87
CA TYR A 70 17.16 6.20 9.37
C TYR A 70 18.60 5.84 9.00
N ASN A 71 18.99 4.58 9.17
CA ASN A 71 20.39 4.15 9.15
C ASN A 71 20.91 3.71 7.77
N ASP A 72 20.05 3.17 6.90
CA ASP A 72 20.50 2.55 5.65
C ASP A 72 20.51 3.58 4.51
N SER A 73 21.69 3.78 3.91
CA SER A 73 21.86 4.68 2.75
C SER A 73 21.27 4.11 1.45
N CYS A 74 21.12 2.78 1.37
CA CYS A 74 20.51 2.09 0.23
C CYS A 74 18.98 1.96 0.33
N PHE A 75 18.38 2.42 1.44
CA PHE A 75 16.95 2.39 1.65
C PHE A 75 16.25 3.32 0.66
N THR A 76 15.35 2.75 -0.13
CA THR A 76 14.55 3.48 -1.13
C THR A 76 13.05 3.30 -0.91
N GLY A 77 12.65 2.70 0.21
CA GLY A 77 11.25 2.49 0.57
C GLY A 77 11.04 1.17 1.31
N VAL A 78 9.78 0.77 1.43
CA VAL A 78 9.35 -0.47 2.06
C VAL A 78 8.32 -1.19 1.19
N GLY A 79 8.32 -2.52 1.22
CA GLY A 79 7.22 -3.37 0.78
C GLY A 79 6.40 -3.85 1.99
N LEU A 80 5.08 -3.79 1.88
CA LEU A 80 4.17 -4.43 2.82
C LEU A 80 4.10 -5.93 2.49
N LEU A 81 4.42 -6.77 3.46
CA LEU A 81 4.22 -8.21 3.35
C LEU A 81 2.74 -8.51 3.61
N THR A 82 2.11 -9.29 2.74
CA THR A 82 0.69 -9.68 2.85
C THR A 82 0.58 -11.15 3.29
N GLY A 83 -0.65 -11.65 3.43
CA GLY A 83 -0.94 -13.01 3.85
C GLY A 83 -0.62 -13.26 5.33
N GLU A 84 -0.19 -14.48 5.65
CA GLU A 84 0.05 -14.93 7.03
C GLU A 84 1.07 -14.08 7.78
N ALA A 85 2.11 -13.58 7.10
CA ALA A 85 3.12 -12.72 7.70
C ALA A 85 2.49 -11.50 8.39
N SER A 86 1.40 -10.98 7.82
CA SER A 86 0.65 -9.83 8.34
C SER A 86 -0.76 -10.21 8.76
N GLY A 87 -0.96 -11.41 9.32
CA GLY A 87 -2.23 -11.79 9.94
C GLY A 87 -3.41 -11.94 8.97
N GLY A 88 -3.16 -12.10 7.66
CA GLY A 88 -4.20 -12.24 6.63
C GLY A 88 -4.49 -10.97 5.84
N LEU A 89 -3.61 -9.97 5.85
CA LEU A 89 -3.76 -8.80 4.98
C LEU A 89 -3.68 -9.18 3.50
N VAL A 90 -4.59 -8.64 2.69
CA VAL A 90 -4.60 -8.78 1.23
C VAL A 90 -4.59 -7.39 0.61
N ALA A 91 -3.64 -7.18 -0.31
CA ALA A 91 -3.62 -5.99 -1.15
C ALA A 91 -4.25 -6.33 -2.51
N VAL A 92 -5.31 -5.62 -2.88
CA VAL A 92 -5.99 -5.73 -4.18
C VAL A 92 -5.46 -4.63 -5.09
N ASP A 93 -4.84 -5.02 -6.19
CA ASP A 93 -4.28 -4.09 -7.18
C ASP A 93 -5.36 -3.65 -8.17
N HIS A 94 -5.62 -2.35 -8.20
CA HIS A 94 -6.43 -1.73 -9.23
C HIS A 94 -5.52 -1.20 -10.33
N ASP A 95 -5.53 -1.87 -11.49
CA ASP A 95 -4.58 -1.63 -12.58
C ASP A 95 -4.99 -0.54 -13.58
N GLY A 96 -5.76 0.44 -13.11
CA GLY A 96 -6.21 1.55 -13.94
C GLY A 96 -7.49 1.23 -14.69
N HIS A 97 -7.76 1.99 -15.74
CA HIS A 97 -9.08 2.00 -16.37
C HIS A 97 -9.52 0.65 -16.95
N SER A 98 -8.58 -0.23 -17.31
CA SER A 98 -8.91 -1.59 -17.74
C SER A 98 -9.51 -2.45 -16.62
N ALA A 99 -9.21 -2.15 -15.36
CA ALA A 99 -9.77 -2.85 -14.20
C ALA A 99 -11.18 -2.34 -13.86
N ASP A 100 -11.52 -1.08 -14.16
CA ASP A 100 -12.85 -0.51 -13.90
C ASP A 100 -13.97 -1.34 -14.56
N GLU A 101 -13.79 -1.69 -15.84
CA GLU A 101 -14.80 -2.45 -16.59
C GLU A 101 -14.99 -3.87 -16.03
N VAL A 102 -13.90 -4.56 -15.70
CA VAL A 102 -13.95 -5.91 -15.12
C VAL A 102 -14.61 -5.86 -13.74
N LEU A 103 -14.26 -4.87 -12.92
CA LEU A 103 -14.81 -4.71 -11.58
C LEU A 103 -16.32 -4.43 -11.65
N LYS A 104 -16.74 -3.58 -12.57
CA LYS A 104 -18.16 -3.30 -12.82
C LYS A 104 -18.93 -4.52 -13.30
N GLU A 105 -18.36 -5.31 -14.20
CA GLU A 105 -18.99 -6.55 -14.70
C GLU A 105 -19.17 -7.57 -13.56
N LEU A 106 -18.14 -7.76 -12.73
CA LEU A 106 -18.17 -8.72 -11.62
C LEU A 106 -19.10 -8.28 -10.48
N ALA A 107 -19.13 -6.99 -10.16
CA ALA A 107 -19.90 -6.46 -9.03
C ALA A 107 -21.34 -6.08 -9.40
N GLY A 108 -21.63 -5.84 -10.69
CA GLY A 108 -22.94 -5.37 -11.15
C GLY A 108 -23.27 -3.92 -10.76
N CYS A 109 -22.28 -3.16 -10.28
CA CYS A 109 -22.39 -1.77 -9.86
C CYS A 109 -21.14 -0.96 -10.29
N PRO A 110 -21.15 0.38 -10.20
CA PRO A 110 -19.98 1.20 -10.51
C PRO A 110 -18.74 0.84 -9.65
N PRO A 111 -17.51 0.98 -10.17
CA PRO A 111 -16.26 0.64 -9.46
C PRO A 111 -16.13 1.26 -8.06
N GLU A 112 -16.61 2.49 -7.89
CA GLU A 112 -16.62 3.21 -6.61
C GLU A 112 -17.48 2.57 -5.52
N GLU A 113 -18.46 1.74 -5.91
CA GLU A 113 -19.36 1.01 -5.02
C GLU A 113 -19.02 -0.49 -4.95
N ALA A 114 -18.18 -0.99 -5.86
CA ALA A 114 -17.92 -2.41 -6.04
C ALA A 114 -17.14 -3.05 -4.89
N LEU A 115 -16.31 -2.26 -4.19
CA LEU A 115 -15.49 -2.74 -3.09
C LEU A 115 -15.72 -1.91 -1.81
N PRO A 116 -15.73 -2.53 -0.62
CA PRO A 116 -15.83 -1.79 0.62
C PRO A 116 -14.69 -0.77 0.78
N PRO A 117 -14.97 0.46 1.25
CA PRO A 117 -13.92 1.44 1.52
C PRO A 117 -12.90 0.90 2.54
N THR A 118 -11.61 1.11 2.25
CA THR A 118 -10.52 0.71 3.13
C THR A 118 -9.28 1.58 2.89
N LEU A 119 -8.22 1.35 3.68
CA LEU A 119 -6.91 1.96 3.45
C LEU A 119 -6.42 1.62 2.04
N HIS A 120 -6.03 2.65 1.29
CA HIS A 120 -5.53 2.49 -0.06
C HIS A 120 -4.37 3.45 -0.30
N TRP A 121 -3.59 3.17 -1.34
CA TRP A 121 -2.47 4.00 -1.77
C TRP A 121 -2.28 3.94 -3.28
N THR A 122 -1.69 4.98 -3.86
CA THR A 122 -1.34 5.01 -5.28
C THR A 122 0.16 4.88 -5.51
N SER A 123 0.51 4.45 -6.72
CA SER A 123 1.86 4.57 -7.27
C SER A 123 2.15 5.93 -7.92
N GLY A 124 1.16 6.83 -7.96
CA GLY A 124 1.19 8.10 -8.70
C GLY A 124 0.90 7.94 -10.20
N ARG A 125 0.58 6.72 -10.66
CA ARG A 125 0.12 6.48 -12.04
C ARG A 125 -1.40 6.62 -12.08
N THR A 126 -1.89 7.39 -13.04
CA THR A 126 -3.33 7.63 -13.24
C THR A 126 -4.11 6.31 -13.31
N GLY A 127 -5.21 6.25 -12.59
CA GLY A 127 -6.11 5.11 -12.43
C GLY A 127 -5.59 4.01 -11.49
N ARG A 128 -4.30 4.00 -11.13
CA ARG A 128 -3.70 2.87 -10.41
C ARG A 128 -3.61 3.11 -8.92
N TYR A 129 -4.18 2.21 -8.14
CA TYR A 129 -4.12 2.20 -6.69
C TYR A 129 -4.14 0.76 -6.16
N GLN A 130 -3.83 0.58 -4.89
CA GLN A 130 -3.98 -0.69 -4.18
C GLN A 130 -4.86 -0.46 -2.96
N MET A 131 -5.76 -1.39 -2.68
CA MET A 131 -6.63 -1.38 -1.50
C MET A 131 -6.25 -2.52 -0.55
N LEU A 132 -6.25 -2.26 0.75
CA LEU A 132 -5.80 -3.20 1.76
C LEU A 132 -6.96 -3.73 2.60
N TYR A 133 -7.19 -5.04 2.58
CA TYR A 133 -8.25 -5.68 3.34
C TYR A 133 -7.69 -6.68 4.36
N PRO A 134 -8.17 -6.67 5.61
CA PRO A 134 -7.93 -7.79 6.53
C PRO A 134 -8.87 -8.94 6.18
N VAL A 135 -8.31 -10.14 5.93
CA VAL A 135 -9.09 -11.36 5.77
C VAL A 135 -9.00 -12.19 7.06
N SER A 136 -10.16 -12.52 7.62
CA SER A 136 -10.23 -13.31 8.85
C SER A 136 -9.60 -14.68 8.63
N LYS A 137 -9.20 -15.33 9.73
CA LYS A 137 -8.65 -16.70 9.66
C LYS A 137 -9.70 -17.69 9.14
N GLU A 138 -10.95 -17.53 9.55
CA GLU A 138 -12.06 -18.39 9.11
C GLU A 138 -12.23 -18.39 7.59
N THR A 139 -12.15 -17.23 6.93
CA THR A 139 -12.26 -17.14 5.47
C THR A 139 -11.06 -17.72 4.72
N ARG A 140 -9.91 -17.92 5.38
CA ARG A 140 -8.68 -18.45 4.76
C ARG A 140 -8.58 -19.98 4.78
N GLU A 141 -9.35 -20.65 5.63
CA GLU A 141 -9.25 -22.10 5.85
C GLU A 141 -10.32 -22.91 5.10
N VAL A 142 -11.04 -22.28 4.16
CA VAL A 142 -12.11 -22.89 3.35
C VAL A 142 -11.59 -23.54 2.09
#